data_AF-A0A2S7K5I5-F1
#
_entry.id   AF-A0A2S7K5I5-F1
#
_cell.length_a   1.000
_cell.length_b   1.000
_cell.length_c   1.000
_cell.angle_alpha   90.00
_cell.angle_beta   90.00
_cell.angle_gamma   90.00
#
_symmetry.space_group_name_H-M   'P 1'
#
loop_
_entity.id
_entity.type
_entity.pdbx_description
1 polymer ?
#
loop_
_entity_poly.entity_id
_entity_poly.type
_entity_poly.pdbx_seq_one_letter_code
_entity_poly.pdbx_strand_id
1 'polypeptide(L)'
;MTERGSMGAALVSAKPDLTGKGAREERALFYVAMAAIALIAALAGFAGTFISAEHFAARGPVFGYGALACLWSALVLWLARAKRVRRRGDIGFLAMVLAVVMAYALPRLGLQTVGQGLAGESRSAAYSPFLSFFAAALLFLSCAVAAVFNEKRPDAYARFMLLATAALLWPIWMRLRLDLFPDPGLAMRVAPLIADLAIAIAMIRDRVVLKAVHPVYIRMGSFIIIIAHLVEVLAYDAPPWRMAAKGLYSVFAG
;
A
#
# COMPACT_ATOMS: atom_id res chain seq x y z
N MET A 1 49.61 21.94 44.40
CA MET A 1 49.67 20.75 43.52
C MET A 1 48.38 19.95 43.73
N THR A 2 47.20 20.44 43.33
CA THR A 2 46.54 20.32 42.01
C THR A 2 46.34 18.89 41.50
N GLU A 3 45.49 18.12 42.19
CA GLU A 3 44.77 16.98 41.60
C GLU A 3 43.39 17.45 41.10
N ARG A 4 43.35 17.88 39.84
CA ARG A 4 42.12 18.00 39.03
C ARG A 4 42.43 17.34 37.70
N GLY A 5 42.20 16.04 37.62
CA GLY A 5 42.45 15.27 36.41
C GLY A 5 41.39 14.20 36.21
N SER A 6 40.57 14.39 35.18
CA SER A 6 39.95 13.29 34.42
C SER A 6 38.77 12.53 35.06
N MET A 7 37.63 13.20 35.25
CA MET A 7 36.29 12.55 35.25
C MET A 7 35.43 12.97 34.04
N GLY A 8 36.03 13.51 32.98
CA GLY A 8 35.30 14.16 31.88
C GLY A 8 35.15 13.37 30.57
N ALA A 9 35.64 12.13 30.46
CA ALA A 9 35.78 11.45 29.16
C ALA A 9 35.16 10.05 29.08
N ALA A 10 34.16 9.74 29.91
CA ALA A 10 33.49 8.43 29.89
C ALA A 10 32.02 8.49 29.39
N LEU A 11 31.62 9.54 28.68
CA LEU A 11 30.47 9.47 27.75
C LEU A 11 30.96 9.03 26.38
N VAL A 12 31.68 7.90 26.37
CA VAL A 12 31.99 7.16 25.15
C VAL A 12 30.67 6.61 24.65
N SER A 13 30.12 7.33 23.67
CA SER A 13 29.27 6.87 22.58
C SER A 13 29.13 5.35 22.53
N ALA A 14 28.18 4.82 23.30
CA ALA A 14 27.72 3.47 23.11
C ALA A 14 26.97 3.47 21.78
N LYS A 15 27.67 3.13 20.69
CA LYS A 15 27.01 2.76 19.43
C LYS A 15 25.95 1.73 19.81
N PRO A 16 24.64 1.99 19.57
CA PRO A 16 23.63 0.98 19.85
C PRO A 16 24.04 -0.28 19.11
N ASP A 17 24.09 -1.39 19.83
CA ASP A 17 24.31 -2.70 19.22
C ASP A 17 23.08 -3.02 18.35
N LEU A 18 23.16 -2.57 17.09
CA LEU A 18 22.13 -2.76 16.07
C LEU A 18 22.02 -4.23 15.64
N THR A 19 22.83 -5.13 16.19
CA THR A 19 22.77 -6.58 15.94
C THR A 19 22.05 -7.34 17.06
N GLY A 20 21.75 -6.67 18.18
CA GLY A 20 21.08 -7.24 19.33
C GLY A 20 19.58 -7.49 19.16
N LYS A 21 19.02 -8.29 20.07
CA LYS A 21 17.58 -8.60 20.18
C LYS A 21 16.68 -7.36 20.11
N GLY A 22 17.13 -6.22 20.65
CA GLY A 22 16.41 -4.95 20.64
C GLY A 22 16.18 -4.38 19.24
N ALA A 23 17.19 -4.41 18.36
CA ALA A 23 17.05 -3.91 16.98
C ALA A 23 16.05 -4.74 16.17
N ARG A 24 15.95 -6.04 16.47
CA ARG A 24 14.95 -6.94 15.87
C ARG A 24 13.53 -6.65 16.37
N GLU A 25 13.37 -6.30 17.64
CA GLU A 25 12.09 -5.95 18.25
C GLU A 25 11.58 -4.59 17.76
N GLU A 26 12.43 -3.55 17.75
CA GLU A 26 12.11 -2.23 17.20
C GLU A 26 11.68 -2.32 15.72
N ARG A 27 12.39 -3.16 14.96
CA ARG A 27 12.03 -3.42 13.57
C ARG A 27 10.68 -4.11 13.43
N ALA A 28 10.38 -5.10 14.27
CA ALA A 28 9.06 -5.75 14.24
C ALA A 28 7.95 -4.75 14.58
N LEU A 29 8.18 -3.88 15.57
CA LEU A 29 7.25 -2.82 15.95
C LEU A 29 6.94 -1.87 14.80
N PHE A 30 7.94 -1.49 13.98
CA PHE A 30 7.71 -0.66 12.80
C PHE A 30 6.71 -1.29 11.82
N TYR A 31 6.92 -2.54 11.40
CA TYR A 31 6.01 -3.20 10.46
C TYR A 31 4.63 -3.46 11.07
N VAL A 32 4.57 -3.76 12.38
CA VAL A 32 3.30 -3.89 13.11
C VAL A 32 2.53 -2.55 13.11
N ALA A 33 3.22 -1.44 13.36
CA ALA A 33 2.60 -0.11 13.34
C ALA A 33 2.07 0.24 11.95
N MET A 34 2.87 0.05 10.90
CA MET A 34 2.45 0.30 9.51
C MET A 34 1.25 -0.57 9.12
N ALA A 35 1.25 -1.86 9.49
CA ALA A 35 0.14 -2.76 9.22
C ALA A 35 -1.13 -2.38 10.00
N ALA A 36 -0.98 -1.90 11.24
CA ALA A 36 -2.10 -1.40 12.03
C ALA A 36 -2.69 -0.12 11.43
N ILE A 37 -1.85 0.82 10.99
CA ILE A 37 -2.29 2.03 10.28
C ILE A 37 -3.08 1.66 9.02
N ALA A 38 -2.57 0.71 8.22
CA ALA A 38 -3.26 0.25 7.01
C ALA A 38 -4.62 -0.39 7.32
N LEU A 39 -4.69 -1.22 8.37
CA LEU A 39 -5.96 -1.83 8.80
C LEU A 39 -6.96 -0.79 9.29
N ILE A 40 -6.52 0.18 10.09
CA ILE A 40 -7.38 1.28 10.57
C ILE A 40 -7.89 2.11 9.38
N ALA A 41 -7.01 2.46 8.44
CA ALA A 41 -7.38 3.18 7.24
C ALA A 41 -8.42 2.41 6.41
N ALA A 42 -8.22 1.10 6.20
CA ALA A 42 -9.16 0.24 5.48
C ALA A 42 -10.53 0.19 6.18
N LEU A 43 -10.56 -0.05 7.49
CA LEU A 43 -11.79 -0.09 8.26
C LEU A 43 -12.53 1.25 8.22
N ALA A 44 -11.82 2.36 8.42
CA ALA A 44 -12.40 3.69 8.39
C ALA A 44 -12.91 4.08 6.98
N GLY A 45 -12.14 3.80 5.93
CA GLY A 45 -12.51 4.10 4.54
C GLY A 45 -13.70 3.29 4.03
N PHE A 46 -13.98 2.13 4.63
CA PHE A 46 -15.11 1.28 4.28
C PHE A 46 -16.22 1.23 5.34
N ALA A 47 -16.10 1.91 6.48
CA ALA A 47 -17.08 1.87 7.56
C ALA A 47 -18.51 2.19 7.08
N GLY A 48 -18.69 3.28 6.33
CA GLY A 48 -20.00 3.63 5.78
C GLY A 48 -20.56 2.61 4.78
N THR A 49 -19.67 1.86 4.10
CA THR A 49 -20.08 0.78 3.18
C THR A 49 -20.54 -0.46 3.94
N PHE A 50 -19.97 -0.73 5.12
CA PHE A 50 -20.34 -1.88 5.95
C PHE A 50 -21.58 -1.64 6.81
N ILE A 51 -21.83 -0.40 7.23
CA ILE A 51 -22.92 -0.07 8.17
C ILE A 51 -24.23 0.23 7.44
N SER A 52 -24.19 0.82 6.23
CA SER A 52 -25.39 1.23 5.52
C SER A 52 -25.94 0.12 4.61
N ALA A 53 -27.14 -0.38 4.93
CA ALA A 53 -27.85 -1.39 4.12
C ALA A 53 -28.15 -0.90 2.69
N GLU A 54 -28.45 0.40 2.51
CA GLU A 54 -28.67 1.03 1.20
C GLU A 54 -27.40 0.96 0.32
N HIS A 55 -26.22 1.02 0.94
CA HIS A 55 -24.95 0.95 0.23
C HIS A 55 -24.57 -0.48 -0.18
N PHE A 56 -25.11 -1.49 0.51
CA PHE A 56 -24.80 -2.90 0.25
C PHE A 56 -25.38 -3.37 -1.10
N ALA A 57 -26.67 -3.11 -1.35
CA ALA A 57 -27.36 -3.56 -2.57
C ALA A 57 -26.85 -2.85 -3.84
N ALA A 58 -26.52 -1.56 -3.75
CA ALA A 58 -26.09 -0.76 -4.90
C ALA A 58 -24.58 -0.86 -5.22
N ARG A 59 -23.75 -1.41 -4.31
CA ARG A 59 -22.27 -1.33 -4.41
C ARG A 59 -21.55 -2.65 -4.12
N GLY A 60 -22.06 -3.77 -4.62
CA GLY A 60 -21.46 -5.10 -4.44
C GLY A 60 -19.93 -5.17 -4.66
N PRO A 61 -19.37 -4.68 -5.79
CA PRO A 61 -17.92 -4.70 -6.01
C PRO A 61 -17.13 -3.87 -4.99
N VAL A 62 -17.68 -2.74 -4.54
CA VAL A 62 -17.08 -1.88 -3.50
C VAL A 62 -17.03 -2.60 -2.16
N PHE A 63 -18.12 -3.26 -1.77
CA PHE A 63 -18.16 -4.05 -0.53
C PHE A 63 -17.14 -5.19 -0.58
N GLY A 64 -17.10 -5.95 -1.69
CA GLY A 64 -16.17 -7.05 -1.88
C GLY A 64 -14.71 -6.59 -1.77
N TYR A 65 -14.34 -5.52 -2.47
CA TYR A 65 -13.00 -4.94 -2.36
C TYR A 65 -12.70 -4.45 -0.93
N GLY A 66 -13.64 -3.77 -0.27
CA GLY A 66 -13.45 -3.30 1.10
C GLY A 66 -13.21 -4.42 2.11
N ALA A 67 -14.00 -5.50 2.01
CA ALA A 67 -13.83 -6.68 2.85
C ALA A 67 -12.48 -7.35 2.61
N LEU A 68 -12.08 -7.50 1.34
CA LEU A 68 -10.77 -8.04 0.96
C LEU A 68 -9.63 -7.15 1.48
N ALA A 69 -9.73 -5.82 1.36
CA ALA A 69 -8.75 -4.85 1.86
C ALA A 69 -8.55 -4.93 3.38
N CYS A 70 -9.64 -5.09 4.13
CA CYS A 70 -9.61 -5.32 5.57
C CYS A 70 -8.95 -6.67 5.90
N LEU A 71 -9.33 -7.73 5.19
CA LEU A 71 -8.77 -9.08 5.39
C LEU A 71 -7.26 -9.11 5.07
N TRP A 72 -6.82 -8.46 3.99
CA TRP A 72 -5.42 -8.35 3.63
C TRP A 72 -4.63 -7.60 4.70
N SER A 73 -5.12 -6.44 5.14
CA SER A 73 -4.44 -5.64 6.17
C SER A 73 -4.39 -6.38 7.52
N ALA A 74 -5.45 -7.11 7.88
CA ALA A 74 -5.47 -7.96 9.07
C ALA A 74 -4.46 -9.11 8.97
N LEU A 75 -4.35 -9.75 7.80
CA LEU A 75 -3.35 -10.78 7.52
C LEU A 75 -1.92 -10.23 7.66
N VAL A 76 -1.63 -9.07 7.07
CA VAL A 76 -0.33 -8.39 7.18
C VAL A 76 0.01 -8.07 8.63
N LEU A 77 -0.96 -7.55 9.40
CA LEU A 77 -0.78 -7.24 10.82
C LEU A 77 -0.51 -8.49 11.65
N TRP A 78 -1.27 -9.56 11.42
CA TRP A 78 -1.08 -10.83 12.09
C TRP A 78 0.31 -11.43 11.79
N LEU A 79 0.73 -11.40 10.52
CA LEU A 79 2.06 -11.82 10.07
C LEU A 79 3.18 -10.98 10.71
N ALA A 80 2.99 -9.67 10.83
CA ALA A 80 3.97 -8.77 11.45
C ALA A 80 4.13 -9.04 12.95
N ARG A 81 3.07 -9.47 13.64
CA ARG A 81 3.09 -9.82 15.07
C ARG A 81 3.66 -11.21 15.34
N ALA A 82 3.52 -12.14 14.40
CA ALA A 82 3.90 -13.52 14.61
C ALA A 82 5.44 -13.70 14.67
N LYS A 83 5.99 -13.83 15.88
CA LYS A 83 7.45 -13.95 16.11
C LYS A 83 8.10 -15.18 15.46
N ARG A 84 7.35 -16.26 15.26
CA ARG A 84 7.78 -17.52 14.62
C ARG A 84 6.58 -18.25 14.03
N VAL A 85 6.13 -17.87 12.84
CA VAL A 85 5.28 -18.83 12.12
C VAL A 85 6.17 -19.94 11.58
N ARG A 86 6.18 -21.09 12.28
CA ARG A 86 6.92 -22.31 11.89
C ARG A 86 6.36 -22.96 10.62
N ARG A 87 5.23 -22.48 10.09
CA ARG A 87 4.60 -22.92 8.83
C ARG A 87 4.38 -21.72 7.89
N ARG A 88 5.46 -21.16 7.34
CA ARG A 88 5.37 -20.06 6.35
C ARG A 88 4.69 -20.48 5.05
N GLY A 89 4.78 -21.76 4.67
CA GLY A 89 4.18 -22.29 3.43
C GLY A 89 2.67 -22.12 3.35
N ASP A 90 1.93 -22.56 4.37
CA ASP A 90 0.45 -22.51 4.38
C ASP A 90 -0.07 -21.07 4.34
N ILE A 91 0.62 -20.14 5.02
CA ILE A 91 0.21 -18.73 5.04
C ILE A 91 0.65 -18.00 3.77
N GLY A 92 1.80 -18.37 3.20
CA GLY A 92 2.22 -17.88 1.89
C GLY A 92 1.17 -18.20 0.82
N PHE A 93 0.60 -19.40 0.87
CA PHE A 93 -0.52 -19.79 0.01
C PHE A 93 -1.77 -18.94 0.26
N LEU A 94 -2.19 -18.78 1.53
CA LEU A 94 -3.34 -17.93 1.86
C LEU A 94 -3.16 -16.48 1.39
N ALA A 95 -1.98 -15.90 1.60
CA ALA A 95 -1.64 -14.57 1.13
C ALA A 95 -1.69 -14.48 -0.40
N MET A 96 -1.19 -15.50 -1.11
CA MET A 96 -1.25 -15.56 -2.57
C MET A 96 -2.68 -15.64 -3.09
N VAL A 97 -3.51 -16.52 -2.52
CA VAL A 97 -4.94 -16.64 -2.89
C VAL A 97 -5.64 -15.31 -2.67
N LEU A 98 -5.45 -14.70 -1.51
CA LEU A 98 -6.04 -13.40 -1.20
C LEU A 98 -5.55 -12.30 -2.16
N ALA A 99 -4.27 -12.33 -2.52
CA ALA A 99 -3.70 -11.37 -3.46
C ALA A 99 -4.30 -11.51 -4.87
N VAL A 100 -4.48 -12.74 -5.37
CA VAL A 100 -5.11 -12.98 -6.68
C VAL A 100 -6.57 -12.50 -6.67
N VAL A 101 -7.33 -12.83 -5.62
CA VAL A 101 -8.73 -12.41 -5.49
C VAL A 101 -8.85 -10.88 -5.43
N MET A 102 -7.98 -10.21 -4.68
CA MET A 102 -7.94 -8.74 -4.62
C MET A 102 -7.53 -8.10 -5.95
N ALA A 103 -6.51 -8.64 -6.61
CA ALA A 103 -6.04 -8.15 -7.90
C ALA A 103 -7.14 -8.28 -8.97
N TYR A 104 -8.00 -9.30 -8.86
CA TYR A 104 -9.20 -9.42 -9.68
C TYR A 104 -10.32 -8.44 -9.29
N ALA A 105 -10.50 -8.15 -8.00
CA ALA A 105 -11.53 -7.22 -7.51
C ALA A 105 -11.28 -5.77 -7.94
N LEU A 106 -10.02 -5.34 -8.06
CA LEU A 106 -9.64 -3.97 -8.42
C LEU A 106 -10.14 -3.55 -9.83
N PRO A 107 -9.92 -4.31 -10.92
CA PRO A 107 -10.51 -4.01 -12.22
C PRO A 107 -12.04 -3.98 -12.18
N ARG A 108 -12.69 -4.85 -11.39
CA ARG A 108 -14.15 -4.84 -11.24
C ARG A 108 -14.65 -3.56 -10.57
N LEU A 109 -13.91 -3.06 -9.58
CA LEU A 109 -14.17 -1.75 -8.99
C LEU A 109 -13.99 -0.64 -10.04
N GLY A 110 -12.96 -0.73 -10.89
CA GLY A 110 -12.74 0.16 -12.02
C GLY A 110 -13.91 0.18 -13.02
N LEU A 111 -14.43 -0.98 -13.43
CA LEU A 111 -15.60 -1.06 -14.32
C LEU A 111 -16.81 -0.33 -13.73
N GLN A 112 -17.06 -0.52 -12.44
CA GLN A 112 -18.14 0.18 -11.75
C GLN A 112 -17.91 1.70 -11.71
N THR A 113 -16.68 2.15 -11.46
CA THR A 113 -16.33 3.57 -11.47
C THR A 113 -16.51 4.20 -12.85
N VAL A 114 -16.13 3.51 -13.93
CA VAL A 114 -16.37 3.97 -15.30
C VAL A 114 -17.88 4.08 -15.56
N GLY A 115 -18.66 3.07 -15.19
CA GLY A 115 -20.12 3.09 -15.36
C GLY A 115 -20.78 4.29 -14.66
N GLN A 116 -20.35 4.60 -13.44
CA GLN A 116 -20.79 5.79 -12.70
C GLN A 116 -20.35 7.09 -13.39
N GLY A 117 -19.12 7.16 -13.88
CA GLY A 117 -18.60 8.34 -14.59
C GLY A 117 -19.33 8.61 -15.91
N LEU A 118 -19.69 7.56 -16.66
CA LEU A 118 -20.44 7.67 -17.91
C LEU A 118 -21.89 8.12 -17.72
N ALA A 119 -22.48 7.82 -16.56
CA ALA A 119 -23.80 8.30 -16.17
C ALA A 119 -23.79 9.79 -15.74
N GLY A 120 -22.62 10.35 -15.43
CA GLY A 120 -22.44 11.76 -15.10
C GLY A 120 -22.12 12.66 -16.31
N GLU A 121 -21.78 13.91 -16.03
CA GLU A 121 -21.60 14.96 -17.06
C GLU A 121 -20.25 14.86 -17.81
N SER A 122 -19.23 14.22 -17.24
CA SER A 122 -17.87 14.15 -17.82
C SER A 122 -17.56 12.79 -18.46
N ARG A 123 -18.10 12.55 -19.66
CA ARG A 123 -17.94 11.27 -20.37
C ARG A 123 -16.52 10.99 -20.89
N SER A 124 -15.71 12.02 -21.14
CA SER A 124 -14.39 11.87 -21.79
C SER A 124 -13.30 11.37 -20.82
N ALA A 125 -13.35 11.77 -19.55
CA ALA A 125 -12.43 11.32 -18.51
C ALA A 125 -12.96 10.09 -17.73
N ALA A 126 -14.20 9.67 -17.98
CA ALA A 126 -14.85 8.56 -17.27
C ALA A 126 -14.07 7.23 -17.33
N TYR A 127 -13.29 7.00 -18.39
CA TYR A 127 -12.50 5.77 -18.56
C TYR A 127 -11.17 5.79 -17.81
N SER A 128 -10.57 6.96 -17.56
CA SER A 128 -9.24 7.09 -16.95
C SER A 128 -9.03 6.32 -15.63
N PRO A 129 -10.00 6.27 -14.69
CA PRO A 129 -9.84 5.49 -13.46
C PRO A 129 -9.59 4.01 -13.70
N PHE A 130 -10.09 3.44 -14.80
CA PHE A 130 -9.95 2.01 -15.06
C PHE A 130 -8.49 1.57 -15.19
N LEU A 131 -7.69 2.37 -15.90
CA LEU A 131 -6.26 2.10 -16.05
C LEU A 131 -5.52 2.20 -14.72
N SER A 132 -5.88 3.17 -13.87
CA SER A 132 -5.36 3.31 -12.51
C SER A 132 -5.64 2.08 -11.65
N PHE A 133 -6.89 1.60 -11.62
CA PHE A 133 -7.25 0.38 -10.87
C PHE A 133 -6.51 -0.85 -11.39
N PHE A 134 -6.34 -0.97 -12.70
CA PHE A 134 -5.60 -2.07 -13.30
C PHE A 134 -4.10 -2.01 -12.98
N ALA A 135 -3.48 -0.85 -13.08
CA ALA A 135 -2.09 -0.64 -12.71
C ALA A 135 -1.86 -0.97 -11.23
N ALA A 136 -2.75 -0.49 -10.35
CA ALA A 136 -2.71 -0.81 -8.93
C ALA A 136 -2.82 -2.32 -8.66
N ALA A 137 -3.68 -3.04 -9.39
CA ALA A 137 -3.80 -4.49 -9.29
C ALA A 137 -2.49 -5.21 -9.65
N LEU A 138 -1.81 -4.78 -10.72
CA LEU A 138 -0.53 -5.36 -11.14
C LEU A 138 0.60 -5.05 -10.15
N LEU A 139 0.67 -3.81 -9.66
CA LEU A 139 1.67 -3.39 -8.66
C LEU A 139 1.48 -4.16 -7.35
N PHE A 140 0.24 -4.26 -6.89
CA PHE A 140 -0.11 -5.03 -5.70
C PHE A 140 0.26 -6.51 -5.86
N LEU A 141 -0.21 -7.14 -6.94
CA LEU A 141 0.01 -8.58 -7.16
C LEU A 141 1.50 -8.89 -7.33
N SER A 142 2.24 -8.08 -8.09
CA SER A 142 3.68 -8.27 -8.25
C SER A 142 4.44 -8.16 -6.93
N CYS A 143 4.07 -7.21 -6.06
CA CYS A 143 4.64 -7.11 -4.72
C CYS A 143 4.28 -8.30 -3.83
N ALA A 144 3.01 -8.74 -3.84
CA ALA A 144 2.57 -9.89 -3.06
C ALA A 144 3.28 -11.19 -3.50
N VAL A 145 3.41 -11.40 -4.81
CA VAL A 145 4.15 -12.51 -5.41
C VAL A 145 5.63 -12.44 -5.01
N ALA A 146 6.25 -11.26 -5.14
CA ALA A 146 7.64 -11.05 -4.74
C ALA A 146 7.85 -11.29 -3.23
N ALA A 147 6.87 -10.95 -2.38
CA ALA A 147 6.92 -11.28 -0.96
C ALA A 147 7.00 -12.79 -0.78
N VAL A 148 6.07 -13.56 -1.36
CA VAL A 148 6.03 -15.03 -1.23
C VAL A 148 7.32 -15.67 -1.74
N PHE A 149 7.85 -15.26 -2.91
CA PHE A 149 9.14 -15.75 -3.40
C PHE A 149 10.32 -15.43 -2.47
N ASN A 150 10.21 -14.37 -1.67
CA ASN A 150 11.22 -13.96 -0.70
C ASN A 150 10.89 -14.41 0.74
N GLU A 151 10.01 -15.40 0.94
CA GLU A 151 9.62 -15.86 2.28
C GLU A 151 10.80 -16.33 3.15
N LYS A 152 11.87 -16.82 2.52
CA LYS A 152 13.11 -17.28 3.19
C LYS A 152 13.99 -16.10 3.65
N ARG A 153 13.76 -14.91 3.10
CA ARG A 153 14.46 -13.65 3.40
C ARG A 153 13.50 -12.71 4.13
N PRO A 154 13.37 -12.82 5.47
CA PRO A 154 12.37 -12.07 6.24
C PRO A 154 12.47 -10.54 6.02
N ASP A 155 13.65 -10.06 5.66
CA ASP A 155 13.95 -8.68 5.33
C ASP A 155 13.35 -8.20 4.04
N ALA A 156 13.42 -9.01 2.98
CA ALA A 156 12.76 -8.68 1.72
C ALA A 156 11.25 -8.93 1.85
N TYR A 157 10.84 -10.02 2.49
CA TYR A 157 9.43 -10.38 2.71
C TYR A 157 8.63 -9.24 3.33
N ALA A 158 9.04 -8.73 4.50
CA ALA A 158 8.30 -7.69 5.22
C ALA A 158 8.18 -6.39 4.40
N ARG A 159 9.22 -6.06 3.63
CA ARG A 159 9.24 -4.88 2.77
C ARG A 159 8.31 -5.02 1.58
N PHE A 160 8.29 -6.19 0.92
CA PHE A 160 7.33 -6.45 -0.16
C PHE A 160 5.89 -6.51 0.34
N MET A 161 5.63 -7.06 1.53
CA MET A 161 4.29 -7.01 2.14
C MET A 161 3.85 -5.57 2.43
N LEU A 162 4.76 -4.71 2.90
CA LEU A 162 4.50 -3.29 3.09
C LEU A 162 4.21 -2.59 1.75
N LEU A 163 5.02 -2.83 0.71
CA LEU A 163 4.84 -2.24 -0.62
C LEU A 163 3.52 -2.69 -1.27
N ALA A 164 3.18 -3.97 -1.17
CA ALA A 164 1.89 -4.50 -1.61
C ALA A 164 0.74 -3.77 -0.89
N THR A 165 0.84 -3.63 0.44
CA THR A 165 -0.16 -2.92 1.21
C THR A 165 -0.26 -1.45 0.80
N ALA A 166 0.87 -0.76 0.59
CA ALA A 166 0.90 0.63 0.14
C ALA A 166 0.21 0.82 -1.22
N ALA A 167 0.42 -0.10 -2.18
CA ALA A 167 -0.26 -0.08 -3.48
C ALA A 167 -1.80 -0.18 -3.38
N LEU A 168 -2.33 -0.79 -2.31
CA LEU A 168 -3.77 -0.87 -2.04
C LEU A 168 -4.33 0.32 -1.26
N LEU A 169 -3.50 1.20 -0.71
CA LEU A 169 -3.98 2.26 0.17
C LEU A 169 -4.63 3.43 -0.59
N TRP A 170 -4.26 3.68 -1.85
CA TRP A 170 -4.78 4.85 -2.56
C TRP A 170 -6.33 4.84 -2.73
N PRO A 171 -7.02 3.73 -3.06
CA PRO A 171 -8.48 3.73 -3.12
C PRO A 171 -9.10 3.88 -1.74
N ILE A 172 -8.43 3.40 -0.67
CA ILE A 172 -8.86 3.59 0.71
C ILE A 172 -8.84 5.08 1.06
N TRP A 173 -7.75 5.79 0.74
CA TRP A 173 -7.63 7.23 0.96
C TRP A 173 -8.69 8.03 0.21
N MET A 174 -9.06 7.62 -1.00
CA MET A 174 -10.16 8.25 -1.75
C MET A 174 -11.52 8.10 -1.09
N ARG A 175 -11.74 7.01 -0.35
CA ARG A 175 -13.00 6.80 0.37
C ARG A 175 -13.04 7.51 1.71
N LEU A 176 -11.88 7.68 2.33
CA LEU A 176 -11.78 8.43 3.58
C LEU A 176 -12.19 9.89 3.42
N ARG A 177 -12.32 10.40 2.17
CA ARG A 177 -12.78 11.76 1.82
C ARG A 177 -12.38 12.72 2.92
N LEU A 178 -11.07 12.74 3.22
CA LEU A 178 -10.56 13.70 4.17
C LEU A 178 -11.06 15.03 3.61
N ASP A 179 -11.89 15.75 4.37
CA ASP A 179 -12.51 17.02 3.93
C ASP A 179 -11.47 18.05 3.45
N LEU A 180 -10.19 17.72 3.64
CA LEU A 180 -9.00 18.22 2.96
C LEU A 180 -9.10 18.35 1.41
N PHE A 181 -9.92 17.58 0.70
CA PHE A 181 -9.99 17.63 -0.78
C PHE A 181 -11.40 17.99 -1.31
N PRO A 182 -11.72 19.28 -1.45
CA PRO A 182 -13.00 19.73 -2.01
C PRO A 182 -13.18 19.41 -3.51
N ASP A 183 -12.08 19.17 -4.24
CA ASP A 183 -12.10 18.79 -5.65
C ASP A 183 -11.81 17.28 -5.83
N PRO A 184 -12.74 16.51 -6.45
CA PRO A 184 -12.51 15.10 -6.81
C PRO A 184 -11.28 14.86 -7.68
N GLY A 185 -10.93 15.82 -8.55
CA GLY A 185 -9.73 15.74 -9.39
C GLY A 185 -8.44 15.83 -8.58
N LEU A 186 -8.38 16.80 -7.65
CA LEU A 186 -7.27 16.91 -6.70
C LEU A 186 -7.13 15.67 -5.82
N ALA A 187 -8.25 15.13 -5.32
CA ALA A 187 -8.25 13.91 -4.53
C ALA A 187 -7.54 12.77 -5.30
N MET A 188 -7.93 12.52 -6.55
CA MET A 188 -7.33 11.46 -7.39
C MET A 188 -5.80 11.65 -7.56
N ARG A 189 -5.32 12.88 -7.62
CA ARG A 189 -3.89 13.19 -7.77
C ARG A 189 -3.11 13.04 -6.46
N VAL A 190 -3.74 13.31 -5.32
CA VAL A 190 -3.08 13.31 -4.01
C VAL A 190 -3.13 11.94 -3.32
N ALA A 191 -4.16 11.13 -3.54
CA ALA A 191 -4.28 9.82 -2.90
C ALA A 191 -3.06 8.89 -3.13
N PRO A 192 -2.55 8.76 -4.37
CA PRO A 192 -1.36 7.95 -4.63
C PRO A 192 -0.13 8.49 -3.90
N LEU A 193 0.00 9.81 -3.82
CA LEU A 193 1.11 10.47 -3.10
C LEU A 193 1.05 10.20 -1.58
N ILE A 194 -0.15 10.19 -0.99
CA ILE A 194 -0.33 9.80 0.42
C ILE A 194 0.07 8.33 0.64
N ALA A 195 -0.27 7.45 -0.30
CA ALA A 195 0.18 6.06 -0.23
C ALA A 195 1.71 5.95 -0.33
N ASP A 196 2.35 6.77 -1.18
CA ASP A 196 3.81 6.82 -1.33
C ASP A 196 4.53 7.36 -0.08
N LEU A 197 3.87 8.16 0.76
CA LEU A 197 4.44 8.57 2.05
C LEU A 197 4.79 7.38 2.94
N ALA A 198 4.01 6.29 2.89
CA ALA A 198 4.35 5.07 3.63
C ALA A 198 5.68 4.47 3.16
N ILE A 199 5.95 4.52 1.85
CA ILE A 199 7.20 4.06 1.24
C ILE A 199 8.35 4.99 1.65
N ALA A 200 8.14 6.31 1.56
CA ALA A 200 9.13 7.30 1.94
C ALA A 200 9.51 7.20 3.43
N ILE A 201 8.53 7.07 4.32
CA ILE A 201 8.74 6.85 5.76
C ILE A 201 9.59 5.59 5.99
N ALA A 202 9.29 4.49 5.28
CA ALA A 202 10.05 3.26 5.41
C ALA A 202 11.50 3.40 4.90
N MET A 203 11.72 4.15 3.81
CA MET A 203 13.06 4.46 3.30
C MET A 203 13.85 5.34 4.27
N ILE A 204 13.23 6.39 4.80
CA ILE A 204 13.85 7.29 5.80
C ILE A 204 14.21 6.48 7.04
N ARG A 205 13.30 5.66 7.54
CA ARG A 205 13.57 4.77 8.68
C ARG A 205 14.75 3.84 8.41
N ASP A 206 14.81 3.19 7.25
CA ASP A 206 15.94 2.34 6.87
C ASP A 206 17.25 3.13 6.80
N ARG A 207 17.24 4.35 6.25
CA ARG A 207 18.41 5.23 6.22
C ARG A 207 18.86 5.66 7.61
N VAL A 208 17.93 5.97 8.52
CA VAL A 208 18.25 6.42 9.89
C VAL A 208 18.74 5.27 10.76
N VAL A 209 18.02 4.15 10.76
CA VAL A 209 18.25 3.01 11.66
C VAL A 209 19.28 2.04 11.09
N LEU A 210 19.17 1.68 9.81
CA LEU A 210 20.05 0.70 9.15
C LEU A 210 21.21 1.35 8.38
N LYS A 211 21.28 2.70 8.36
CA LYS A 211 22.29 3.49 7.62
C LYS A 211 22.26 3.32 6.10
N ALA A 212 21.38 2.48 5.57
CA ALA A 212 21.20 2.27 4.14
C ALA A 212 19.74 1.96 3.83
N VAL A 213 19.25 2.49 2.71
CA VAL A 213 17.91 2.15 2.20
C VAL A 213 17.98 0.76 1.56
N HIS A 214 17.06 -0.12 1.92
CA HIS A 214 17.05 -1.47 1.37
C HIS A 214 16.75 -1.46 -0.15
N PRO A 215 17.44 -2.29 -0.97
CA PRO A 215 17.26 -2.31 -2.43
C PRO A 215 15.82 -2.54 -2.90
N VAL A 216 15.00 -3.25 -2.11
CA VAL A 216 13.57 -3.45 -2.39
C VAL A 216 12.82 -2.13 -2.45
N TYR A 217 13.07 -1.20 -1.52
CA TYR A 217 12.42 0.11 -1.55
C TYR A 217 12.92 0.96 -2.71
N ILE A 218 14.19 0.86 -3.09
CA ILE A 218 14.72 1.61 -4.23
C ILE A 218 14.11 1.08 -5.53
N ARG A 219 14.22 -0.23 -5.79
CA ARG A 219 13.82 -0.84 -7.06
C ARG A 219 12.30 -0.94 -7.20
N MET A 220 11.62 -1.51 -6.21
CA MET A 220 10.17 -1.71 -6.30
C MET A 220 9.41 -0.49 -5.79
N GLY A 221 9.81 0.08 -4.65
CA GLY A 221 9.16 1.28 -4.10
C GLY A 221 9.34 2.50 -5.00
N SER A 222 10.57 2.98 -5.18
CA SER A 222 10.83 4.22 -5.91
C SER A 222 10.71 4.05 -7.43
N PHE A 223 11.46 3.13 -8.03
CA PHE A 223 11.50 3.04 -9.51
C PHE A 223 10.24 2.48 -10.14
N ILE A 224 9.49 1.61 -9.45
CA ILE A 224 8.29 1.01 -10.01
C ILE A 224 7.04 1.72 -9.49
N ILE A 225 6.80 1.74 -8.17
CA ILE A 225 5.55 2.28 -7.62
C ILE A 225 5.48 3.81 -7.73
N ILE A 226 6.45 4.54 -7.17
CA ILE A 226 6.40 6.01 -7.16
C ILE A 226 6.42 6.59 -8.58
N ILE A 227 7.23 6.03 -9.48
CA ILE A 227 7.24 6.47 -10.89
C ILE A 227 5.91 6.14 -11.56
N ALA A 228 5.32 4.95 -11.33
CA ALA A 228 4.01 4.61 -11.90
C ALA A 228 2.93 5.59 -11.41
N HIS A 229 2.90 5.91 -10.11
CA HIS A 229 1.98 6.91 -9.57
C HIS A 229 2.25 8.31 -10.13
N LEU A 230 3.52 8.72 -10.30
CA LEU A 230 3.84 10.00 -10.91
C LEU A 230 3.37 10.09 -12.37
N VAL A 231 3.60 9.02 -13.15
CA VAL A 231 3.10 8.92 -14.53
C VAL A 231 1.58 8.98 -14.54
N GLU A 232 0.92 8.24 -13.65
CA GLU A 232 -0.54 8.28 -13.50
C GLU A 232 -1.02 9.70 -13.21
N VAL A 233 -0.48 10.37 -12.19
CA VAL A 233 -0.89 11.72 -11.79
C VAL A 233 -0.70 12.74 -12.93
N LEU A 234 0.42 12.65 -13.66
CA LEU A 234 0.73 13.58 -14.75
C LEU A 234 -0.06 13.28 -16.03
N ALA A 235 -0.33 12.00 -16.32
CA ALA A 235 -0.96 11.57 -17.56
C ALA A 235 -2.46 11.30 -17.44
N TYR A 236 -3.04 11.28 -16.24
CA TYR A 236 -4.42 10.84 -15.96
C TYR A 236 -5.49 11.37 -16.94
N ASP A 237 -5.37 12.65 -17.30
CA ASP A 237 -6.29 13.34 -18.22
C ASP A 237 -5.74 13.54 -19.63
N ALA A 238 -4.52 13.09 -19.89
CA ALA A 238 -3.89 13.21 -21.20
C ALA A 238 -4.57 12.28 -22.23
N PRO A 239 -4.66 12.70 -23.52
CA PRO A 239 -5.27 11.87 -24.57
C PRO A 239 -4.70 10.44 -24.64
N PRO A 240 -3.37 10.20 -24.57
CA PRO A 240 -2.82 8.84 -24.60
C PRO A 240 -3.33 7.95 -23.45
N TRP A 241 -3.47 8.49 -22.24
CA TRP A 241 -3.98 7.76 -21.08
C TRP A 241 -5.44 7.35 -21.28
N ARG A 242 -6.29 8.28 -21.75
CA ARG A 242 -7.70 8.01 -22.05
C ARG A 242 -7.86 6.94 -23.14
N MET A 243 -7.04 6.99 -24.19
CA MET A 243 -7.05 5.97 -25.25
C MET A 243 -6.67 4.59 -24.68
N ALA A 244 -5.59 4.52 -23.91
CA ALA A 244 -5.15 3.27 -23.28
C ALA A 244 -6.21 2.71 -22.33
N ALA A 245 -6.79 3.58 -21.49
CA ALA A 245 -7.83 3.20 -20.53
C ALA A 245 -9.09 2.69 -21.24
N LYS A 246 -9.53 3.34 -22.33
CA LYS A 246 -10.68 2.90 -23.12
C LYS A 246 -10.43 1.58 -23.84
N GLY A 247 -9.23 1.41 -24.41
CA GLY A 247 -8.82 0.16 -25.05
C GLY A 247 -8.85 -1.00 -24.05
N LEU A 248 -8.21 -0.83 -22.89
CA LEU A 248 -8.22 -1.83 -21.83
C LEU A 248 -9.64 -2.10 -21.32
N TYR A 249 -10.45 -1.05 -21.12
CA TYR A 249 -11.85 -1.20 -20.69
C TYR A 249 -12.65 -2.08 -21.64
N SER A 250 -12.51 -1.90 -22.95
CA SER A 250 -13.25 -2.70 -23.94
C SER A 250 -12.95 -4.20 -23.88
N VAL A 251 -11.75 -4.59 -23.44
CA VAL A 251 -11.36 -6.00 -23.27
C VAL A 251 -12.01 -6.63 -22.03
N PHE A 252 -12.24 -5.85 -20.97
CA PHE A 252 -12.80 -6.33 -19.71
C PHE A 252 -14.32 -6.17 -19.59
N ALA A 253 -14.90 -5.25 -20.37
CA ALA A 253 -16.33 -4.96 -20.39
C ALA A 253 -17.10 -5.71 -21.49
N GLY A 254 -16.40 -6.19 -22.53
CA GLY A 254 -16.95 -7.09 -23.55
C GLY A 254 -17.06 -8.52 -23.04
#